data_AF-A0A7S7JMQ2-F1
#
_entry.id   AF-A0A7S7JMQ2-F1
#
_cell.length_a   1.000
_cell.length_b   1.000
_cell.length_c   1.000
_cell.angle_alpha   90.00
_cell.angle_beta   90.00
_cell.angle_gamma   90.00
#
_symmetry.space_group_name_H-M   'P 1'
#
loop_
_entity.id
_entity.type
_entity.pdbx_description
1 polymer ?
#
loop_
_entity_poly.entity_id
_entity_poly.type
_entity_poly.pdbx_seq_one_letter_code
_entity_poly.pdbx_strand_id
1 'polypeptide(L)'
;MMLLTYNQIIEILLDKYGEVLGNYFLNRTCTQINEYIKRSSEGLQIHHIKENEMKGLSNPEFAQQAPFSYQMGYNLVYCNLLEHFLLHCKIWDHSTNPLQIDVEKNGAKILLNELKFILIMLGNIKIINVKRLKPFFSKK
;
A
#
# COMPACT_ATOMS: atom_id res chain seq x y z
N MET A 1 -4.65 -5.23 12.93
CA MET A 1 -4.76 -4.99 11.48
C MET A 1 -4.43 -6.22 10.62
N MET A 2 -3.40 -7.04 10.92
CA MET A 2 -3.07 -8.19 10.04
C MET A 2 -4.18 -9.24 9.87
N LEU A 3 -4.99 -9.49 10.90
CA LEU A 3 -6.12 -10.44 10.84
C LEU A 3 -7.38 -9.86 10.20
N LEU A 4 -7.37 -8.57 9.85
CA LEU A 4 -8.52 -7.89 9.29
C LEU A 4 -8.56 -8.02 7.77
N THR A 5 -9.75 -7.88 7.20
CA THR A 5 -9.94 -7.75 5.75
C THR A 5 -9.46 -6.38 5.28
N TYR A 6 -9.28 -6.23 3.96
CA TYR A 6 -8.94 -4.94 3.35
C TYR A 6 -9.92 -3.83 3.78
N ASN A 7 -11.23 -4.06 3.66
CA ASN A 7 -12.25 -3.06 4.01
C ASN A 7 -12.25 -2.70 5.50
N GLN A 8 -12.07 -3.69 6.39
CA GLN A 8 -11.95 -3.42 7.83
C GLN A 8 -10.73 -2.56 8.17
N ILE A 9 -9.62 -2.73 7.44
CA ILE A 9 -8.45 -1.87 7.60
C ILE A 9 -8.77 -0.45 7.13
N ILE A 10 -9.46 -0.29 5.99
CA ILE A 10 -9.88 1.02 5.49
C ILE A 10 -10.77 1.75 6.52
N GLU A 11 -11.76 1.07 7.10
CA GLU A 11 -12.64 1.64 8.13
C GLU A 11 -11.84 2.17 9.34
N ILE A 12 -10.87 1.39 9.83
CA ILE A 12 -10.00 1.81 10.93
C ILE A 12 -9.14 3.02 10.56
N LEU A 13 -8.63 3.07 9.33
CA LEU A 13 -7.79 4.18 8.88
C LEU A 13 -8.60 5.46 8.69
N LEU A 14 -9.84 5.35 8.22
CA LEU A 14 -10.77 6.48 8.14
C LEU A 14 -11.10 7.02 9.54
N ASP A 15 -11.38 6.15 10.51
CA ASP A 15 -11.61 6.56 11.91
C ASP A 15 -10.36 7.22 12.52
N LYS A 16 -9.19 6.65 12.26
CA LYS A 16 -7.91 7.10 12.84
C LYS A 16 -7.42 8.44 12.28
N TYR A 17 -7.54 8.65 10.97
CA TYR A 17 -6.92 9.81 10.31
C TYR A 17 -7.92 10.79 9.69
N GLY A 18 -9.20 10.44 9.64
CA GLY A 18 -10.24 11.21 8.98
C GLY A 18 -10.28 10.98 7.47
N GLU A 19 -11.34 11.53 6.86
CA GLU A 19 -11.56 11.48 5.41
C GLU A 19 -10.56 12.36 4.63
N VAL A 20 -10.34 12.00 3.36
CA VAL A 20 -9.57 12.82 2.44
C VAL A 20 -10.50 13.89 1.84
N LEU A 21 -10.24 15.16 2.14
CA LEU A 21 -11.15 16.29 1.84
C LEU A 21 -11.20 16.70 0.35
N GLY A 22 -10.58 15.95 -0.54
CA GLY A 22 -10.53 16.29 -1.95
C GLY A 22 -10.06 15.14 -2.84
N ASN A 23 -10.19 15.35 -4.14
CA ASN A 23 -9.81 14.35 -5.13
C ASN A 23 -8.29 14.29 -5.28
N TYR A 24 -7.76 13.10 -5.57
CA TYR A 24 -6.32 12.90 -5.79
C TYR A 24 -5.83 13.63 -7.03
N PHE A 25 -6.47 13.38 -8.17
CA PHE A 25 -6.31 14.19 -9.37
C PHE A 25 -7.41 15.24 -9.48
N LEU A 26 -7.04 16.45 -9.89
CA LEU A 26 -7.95 17.59 -10.04
C LEU A 26 -8.75 17.55 -11.35
N ASN A 27 -8.34 16.73 -12.31
CA ASN A 27 -8.95 16.67 -13.64
C ASN A 27 -9.03 15.24 -14.18
N ARG A 28 -9.92 15.03 -15.16
CA ARG A 28 -10.14 13.70 -15.77
C ARG A 28 -8.92 13.14 -16.49
N THR A 29 -8.07 14.02 -17.03
CA THR A 29 -6.81 13.64 -17.67
C THR A 29 -5.75 13.16 -16.68
N CYS A 30 -6.01 13.24 -15.36
CA CYS A 30 -5.11 12.80 -14.30
C CYS A 30 -3.70 13.42 -14.39
N THR A 31 -3.60 14.66 -14.87
CA THR A 31 -2.31 15.35 -15.07
C THR A 31 -1.93 16.28 -13.92
N GLN A 32 -2.87 16.60 -13.05
CA GLN A 32 -2.69 17.54 -11.94
C GLN A 32 -3.06 16.87 -10.62
N ILE A 33 -2.05 16.62 -9.78
CA ILE A 33 -2.24 16.09 -8.42
C ILE A 33 -2.69 17.24 -7.51
N ASN A 34 -3.60 16.94 -6.60
CA ASN A 34 -4.02 17.86 -5.56
C ASN A 34 -2.98 17.89 -4.43
N GLU A 35 -2.17 18.94 -4.38
CA GLU A 35 -1.14 19.10 -3.35
C GLU A 35 -1.73 19.49 -1.98
N TYR A 36 -2.93 20.08 -1.95
CA TYR A 36 -3.56 20.57 -0.72
C TYR A 36 -4.10 19.48 0.21
N ILE A 37 -4.25 18.26 -0.30
CA ILE A 37 -4.69 17.10 0.48
C ILE A 37 -3.50 16.28 1.00
N LYS A 38 -2.27 16.68 0.73
CA LYS A 38 -1.11 15.91 1.22
C LYS A 38 -0.85 16.23 2.69
N ARG A 39 -0.61 15.17 3.47
CA ARG A 39 -0.22 15.22 4.89
C ARG A 39 1.16 14.61 5.12
N SER A 40 2.07 14.81 4.16
CA SER A 40 3.43 14.25 4.20
C SER A 40 4.26 14.73 5.38
N SER A 41 4.01 15.96 5.87
CA SER A 41 4.62 16.49 7.10
C SER A 41 4.26 15.70 8.36
N GLU A 42 3.16 14.96 8.33
CA GLU A 42 2.71 14.07 9.40
C GLU A 42 3.20 12.62 9.21
N GLY A 43 3.97 12.35 8.14
CA GLY A 43 4.37 11.00 7.75
C GLY A 43 3.26 10.17 7.12
N LEU A 44 2.18 10.83 6.64
CA LEU A 44 1.05 10.19 5.99
C LEU A 44 1.12 10.30 4.47
N GLN A 45 0.61 9.27 3.81
CA GLN A 45 0.37 9.22 2.38
C GLN A 45 -1.09 8.84 2.10
N ILE A 46 -1.52 9.07 0.87
CA ILE A 46 -2.86 8.71 0.41
C ILE A 46 -2.79 7.36 -0.29
N HIS A 47 -3.67 6.46 0.10
CA HIS A 47 -3.94 5.19 -0.57
C HIS A 47 -5.26 5.27 -1.33
N HIS A 48 -5.30 4.76 -2.56
CA HIS A 48 -6.52 4.65 -3.35
C HIS A 48 -7.27 3.37 -2.97
N ILE A 49 -8.44 3.50 -2.35
CA ILE A 49 -9.26 2.37 -1.88
C ILE A 49 -9.57 1.41 -3.03
N LYS A 50 -9.75 1.93 -4.24
CA LYS A 50 -10.10 1.17 -5.46
C LYS A 50 -8.93 0.45 -6.13
N GLU A 51 -7.72 0.49 -5.56
CA GLU A 51 -6.59 -0.31 -6.08
C GLU A 51 -6.76 -1.82 -5.88
N ASN A 52 -7.74 -2.25 -5.07
CA ASN A 52 -8.20 -3.63 -5.02
C ASN A 52 -8.95 -4.08 -6.30
N GLU A 53 -9.44 -3.14 -7.10
CA GLU A 53 -10.15 -3.37 -8.35
C GLU A 53 -9.29 -3.03 -9.58
N MET A 54 -8.52 -1.94 -9.54
CA MET A 54 -7.61 -1.53 -10.62
C MET A 54 -6.31 -0.96 -10.05
N LYS A 55 -5.17 -1.58 -10.37
CA LYS A 55 -3.85 -1.19 -9.82
C LYS A 55 -3.32 0.11 -10.44
N GLY A 56 -2.51 0.85 -9.69
CA GLY A 56 -1.71 1.96 -10.21
C GLY A 56 -2.47 3.27 -10.32
N LEU A 57 -3.47 3.52 -9.46
CA LEU A 57 -4.37 4.68 -9.57
C LEU A 57 -3.69 6.02 -9.23
N SER A 58 -2.46 5.98 -8.72
CA SER A 58 -1.59 7.16 -8.56
C SER A 58 -0.80 7.51 -9.83
N ASN A 59 -0.69 6.59 -10.81
CA ASN A 59 -0.04 6.85 -12.09
C ASN A 59 -1.08 7.36 -13.11
N PRO A 60 -0.84 8.51 -13.75
CA PRO A 60 -1.76 9.08 -14.74
C PRO A 60 -2.20 8.12 -15.85
N GLU A 61 -1.31 7.26 -16.34
CA GLU A 61 -1.58 6.32 -17.44
C GLU A 61 -2.65 5.29 -17.06
N PHE A 62 -2.56 4.72 -15.86
CA PHE A 62 -3.54 3.76 -15.35
C PHE A 62 -4.80 4.45 -14.83
N ALA A 63 -4.65 5.59 -14.14
CA ALA A 63 -5.77 6.35 -13.59
C ALA A 63 -6.76 6.82 -14.65
N GLN A 64 -6.28 7.20 -15.84
CA GLN A 64 -7.15 7.62 -16.96
C GLN A 64 -8.03 6.48 -17.51
N GLN A 65 -7.61 5.23 -17.34
CA GLN A 65 -8.35 4.05 -17.76
C GLN A 65 -9.47 3.68 -16.76
N ALA A 66 -9.39 4.22 -15.53
CA ALA A 66 -10.39 4.03 -14.48
C ALA A 66 -11.55 5.05 -14.57
N PRO A 67 -12.70 4.76 -13.95
CA PRO A 67 -13.66 5.79 -13.61
C PRO A 67 -13.03 6.88 -12.73
N PHE A 68 -13.25 8.16 -13.07
CA PHE A 68 -12.73 9.27 -12.26
C PHE A 68 -13.27 9.27 -10.82
N SER A 69 -14.41 8.60 -10.58
CA SER A 69 -14.90 8.38 -9.22
C SER A 69 -13.86 7.72 -8.32
N TYR A 70 -12.93 6.92 -8.86
CA TYR A 70 -11.86 6.26 -8.10
C TYR A 70 -10.82 7.24 -7.56
N GLN A 71 -10.79 8.46 -8.11
CA GLN A 71 -9.91 9.55 -7.68
C GLN A 71 -10.59 10.47 -6.67
N MET A 72 -11.88 10.28 -6.37
CA MET A 72 -12.63 11.13 -5.46
C MET A 72 -12.25 10.88 -4.00
N GLY A 73 -12.31 11.91 -3.16
CA GLY A 73 -11.89 11.85 -1.75
C GLY A 73 -12.47 10.68 -0.94
N TYR A 74 -13.74 10.30 -1.19
CA TYR A 74 -14.39 9.16 -0.54
C TYR A 74 -13.87 7.78 -1.00
N ASN A 75 -13.03 7.72 -2.03
CA ASN A 75 -12.31 6.53 -2.49
C ASN A 75 -10.82 6.59 -2.12
N LEU A 76 -10.44 7.48 -1.21
CA LEU A 76 -9.07 7.66 -0.73
C LEU A 76 -9.03 7.46 0.79
N VAL A 77 -7.87 7.05 1.31
CA VAL A 77 -7.63 6.98 2.75
C VAL A 77 -6.21 7.41 3.09
N TYR A 78 -6.03 8.08 4.22
CA TYR A 78 -4.68 8.34 4.74
C TYR A 78 -4.12 7.10 5.44
N CYS A 79 -2.83 6.89 5.29
CA CYS A 79 -2.11 5.82 5.96
C CYS A 79 -0.63 6.20 6.11
N ASN A 80 0.05 5.65 7.09
CA ASN A 80 1.51 5.71 7.13
C ASN A 80 2.13 4.64 6.21
N LEU A 81 3.47 4.60 6.16
CA LEU A 81 4.19 3.67 5.28
C LEU A 81 3.85 2.19 5.54
N LEU A 82 3.77 1.77 6.81
CA LEU A 82 3.48 0.37 7.17
C LEU A 82 2.02 -0.01 6.91
N GLU A 83 1.10 0.94 7.08
CA GLU A 83 -0.33 0.74 6.83
C GLU A 83 -0.62 0.65 5.33
N HIS A 84 -0.06 1.55 4.52
CA HIS A 84 -0.09 1.48 3.05
C HIS A 84 0.45 0.15 2.54
N PHE A 85 1.59 -0.27 3.09
CA PHE A 85 2.20 -1.55 2.78
C PHE A 85 1.27 -2.73 3.10
N LEU A 86 0.62 -2.73 4.25
CA LEU A 86 -0.33 -3.76 4.63
C LEU A 86 -1.54 -3.80 3.67
N LEU A 87 -2.06 -2.65 3.24
CA LEU A 87 -3.14 -2.56 2.26
C LEU A 87 -2.76 -3.24 0.93
N HIS A 88 -1.56 -2.98 0.42
CA HIS A 88 -1.05 -3.63 -0.79
C HIS A 88 -0.84 -5.13 -0.64
N CYS A 89 -0.44 -5.62 0.53
CA CYS A 89 -0.40 -7.06 0.82
C CYS A 89 -1.78 -7.70 0.65
N LYS A 90 -2.81 -7.06 1.22
CA LYS A 90 -4.19 -7.57 1.17
C LYS A 90 -4.75 -7.58 -0.25
N ILE A 91 -4.44 -6.57 -1.06
CA ILE A 91 -4.83 -6.52 -2.48
C ILE A 91 -4.18 -7.68 -3.26
N TRP A 92 -2.89 -7.91 -3.04
CA TRP A 92 -2.17 -8.98 -3.71
C TRP A 92 -2.74 -10.36 -3.39
N ASP A 93 -3.00 -10.65 -2.12
CA ASP A 93 -3.60 -11.91 -1.68
C ASP A 93 -4.97 -12.14 -2.35
N HIS A 94 -5.84 -11.13 -2.36
CA HIS A 94 -7.13 -11.20 -3.07
C HIS A 94 -6.98 -11.49 -4.56
N SER A 95 -5.96 -10.93 -5.23
CA SER A 95 -5.73 -11.14 -6.67
C SER A 95 -5.19 -12.52 -7.03
N THR A 96 -4.62 -13.26 -6.07
CA THR A 96 -3.98 -14.56 -6.31
C THR A 96 -4.79 -15.73 -5.74
N ASN A 97 -5.64 -15.50 -4.75
CA ASN A 97 -6.65 -16.44 -4.29
C ASN A 97 -7.76 -15.75 -3.47
N PRO A 98 -8.98 -15.53 -4.01
CA PRO A 98 -10.06 -14.82 -3.31
C PRO A 98 -10.60 -15.56 -2.07
N LEU A 99 -10.12 -16.77 -1.76
CA LEU A 99 -10.58 -17.61 -0.65
C LEU A 99 -9.49 -17.95 0.38
N GLN A 100 -8.25 -17.46 0.27
CA GLN A 100 -7.14 -17.94 1.12
C GLN A 100 -6.53 -16.86 2.03
N ILE A 101 -6.48 -17.18 3.32
CA ILE A 101 -5.88 -16.38 4.41
C ILE A 101 -4.41 -16.81 4.63
N ASP A 102 -3.61 -16.96 3.57
CA ASP A 102 -2.18 -17.30 3.69
C ASP A 102 -1.30 -16.13 3.26
N VAL A 103 -1.39 -15.04 4.03
CA VAL A 103 -0.70 -13.75 3.85
C VAL A 103 0.84 -13.87 3.96
N GLU A 104 1.34 -14.98 4.50
CA GLU A 104 2.63 -14.96 5.19
C GLU A 104 3.87 -15.13 4.31
N LYS A 105 3.82 -15.87 3.19
CA LYS A 105 5.05 -16.27 2.48
C LYS A 105 5.33 -15.53 1.19
N ASN A 106 4.33 -15.39 0.33
CA ASN A 106 4.52 -14.77 -0.99
C ASN A 106 4.51 -13.25 -0.90
N GLY A 107 3.62 -12.67 -0.07
CA GLY A 107 3.66 -11.27 0.31
C GLY A 107 5.03 -10.90 0.90
N ALA A 108 5.45 -11.56 1.99
CA ALA A 108 6.73 -11.29 2.64
C ALA A 108 7.95 -11.36 1.69
N LYS A 109 7.94 -12.26 0.69
CA LYS A 109 9.05 -12.42 -0.27
C LYS A 109 9.11 -11.29 -1.29
N ILE A 110 7.97 -10.85 -1.81
CA ILE A 110 7.90 -9.71 -2.73
C ILE A 110 8.30 -8.43 -1.99
N LEU A 111 7.84 -8.28 -0.75
CA LEU A 111 8.11 -7.11 0.09
C LEU A 111 9.59 -7.02 0.49
N LEU A 112 10.25 -8.16 0.74
CA LEU A 112 11.70 -8.21 0.94
C LEU A 112 12.45 -7.73 -0.31
N ASN A 113 11.92 -7.96 -1.51
CA ASN A 113 12.56 -7.52 -2.76
C ASN A 113 12.38 -6.02 -2.98
N GLU A 114 11.19 -5.48 -2.71
CA GLU A 114 10.92 -4.04 -2.80
C GLU A 114 11.70 -3.23 -1.75
N LEU A 115 11.76 -3.72 -0.50
CA LEU A 115 12.57 -3.08 0.55
C LEU A 115 14.07 -3.10 0.21
N LYS A 116 14.57 -4.19 -0.38
CA LYS A 116 15.94 -4.25 -0.90
C LYS A 116 16.16 -3.21 -1.99
N PHE A 117 15.20 -3.06 -2.89
CA PHE A 117 15.28 -2.07 -3.96
C PHE A 117 15.32 -0.64 -3.41
N ILE A 118 14.43 -0.29 -2.48
CA ILE A 118 14.40 1.02 -1.81
C ILE A 118 15.70 1.28 -1.04
N LEU A 119 16.21 0.31 -0.29
CA LEU A 119 17.49 0.41 0.43
C LEU A 119 18.68 0.66 -0.51
N ILE A 120 18.69 0.01 -1.68
CA ILE A 120 19.69 0.24 -2.73
C ILE A 120 19.58 1.67 -3.28
N MET A 121 18.36 2.14 -3.55
CA MET A 121 18.10 3.48 -4.09
C MET A 121 18.42 4.61 -3.11
N LEU A 122 18.31 4.37 -1.80
CA LEU A 122 18.63 5.34 -0.75
C LEU A 122 20.12 5.41 -0.39
N GLY A 123 20.99 4.68 -1.11
CA GLY A 123 22.45 4.88 -1.08
C GLY A 123 23.18 4.44 0.19
N ASN A 124 22.50 3.78 1.14
CA ASN A 124 23.10 3.35 2.40
C ASN A 124 22.83 1.86 2.67
N ILE A 125 23.91 1.07 2.63
CA ILE A 125 24.16 -0.27 3.22
C ILE A 125 24.62 -1.32 2.17
N LYS A 126 25.86 -1.80 2.32
CA LYS A 126 26.31 -3.09 1.78
C LYS A 126 25.50 -4.18 2.47
N ILE A 127 24.65 -4.89 1.72
CA ILE A 127 23.87 -6.01 2.23
C ILE A 127 24.82 -7.10 2.76
N ILE A 128 24.88 -7.27 4.08
CA ILE A 128 25.46 -8.49 4.66
C ILE A 128 24.50 -9.61 4.31
N ASN A 129 24.98 -10.54 3.50
CA ASN A 129 24.24 -11.69 3.01
C ASN A 129 23.75 -12.51 4.22
N VAL A 130 22.45 -12.47 4.55
CA VAL A 130 21.85 -13.31 5.59
C VAL A 130 21.68 -14.74 5.05
N LYS A 131 22.79 -15.36 4.64
CA LYS A 131 22.93 -16.81 4.50
C LYS A 131 23.60 -17.34 5.77
N ARG A 132 22.90 -17.30 6.90
CA ARG A 132 23.04 -18.21 8.07
C ARG A 132 22.29 -17.63 9.27
N LEU A 133 21.01 -17.92 9.35
CA LEU A 133 20.40 -18.24 10.63
C LEU A 133 19.97 -19.70 10.49
N LYS A 134 20.80 -20.62 11.01
CA LYS A 134 20.37 -22.00 11.21
C LYS A 134 19.20 -21.97 12.21
N PRO A 135 18.14 -22.76 12.01
CA PRO A 135 17.07 -22.86 13.00
C PRO A 135 17.65 -23.34 14.33
N PHE A 136 17.51 -22.52 15.37
CA PHE A 136 17.82 -22.89 16.74
C PHE A 136 16.63 -23.69 17.31
N PHE A 137 16.46 -24.91 16.82
CA PHE A 137 15.67 -25.92 17.54
C PHE A 137 16.64 -26.81 18.30
N SER A 138 16.92 -26.42 19.54
CA SER A 138 17.47 -27.31 20.56
C SER A 138 16.38 -28.30 20.95
N LYS A 139 16.43 -29.52 20.40
CA LYS A 139 15.77 -30.67 21.04
C LYS A 139 16.66 -31.09 22.22
N LYS A 140 16.14 -30.92 23.44
CA LYS A 140 16.39 -31.85 24.54
C LYS A 140 15.13 -32.68 24.70
#